data_AF-A0A094KRH4-F1
#
_entry.id   AF-A0A094KRH4-F1
#
_cell.length_a   1.000
_cell.length_b   1.000
_cell.length_c   1.000
_cell.angle_alpha   90.00
_cell.angle_beta   90.00
_cell.angle_gamma   90.00
#
_symmetry.space_group_name_H-M   'P 1'
#
loop_
_entity.id
_entity.type
_entity.pdbx_description
1 polymer ?
#
loop_
_entity_poly.entity_id
_entity_poly.type
_entity_poly.pdbx_seq_one_letter_code
_entity_poly.pdbx_strand_id
1 'polypeptide(L)'
;DLFWVGILMAICSFMGLPWYVAATVISIAHIDSLKMETETSAPGEQPQFLGVREQRVTGIIVFVLTGISVFLAPILKYIPMPVLYGVFLYMGVASLNGIQFWDRCKLFFMPAKHQPDYVFLRHVPLRRIHLFTLVQIVCLAILWILKSTVAAIIFPVMILALILVRRLLDFVFSQHDLAWIDNIIPEKEKKKEDDKKKKKK
;
A
#
# COMPACT_ATOMS: atom_id res chain seq x y z
N ASP A 1 -15.56 -9.32 -7.24
CA ASP A 1 -14.92 -8.35 -8.16
C ASP A 1 -14.53 -8.93 -9.51
N LEU A 2 -13.69 -9.97 -9.58
CA LEU A 2 -13.20 -10.51 -10.87
C LEU A 2 -14.32 -10.88 -11.86
N PHE A 3 -15.41 -11.49 -11.39
CA PHE A 3 -16.59 -11.81 -12.21
C PHE A 3 -17.21 -10.56 -12.86
N TRP A 4 -17.44 -9.51 -12.07
CA TRP A 4 -18.01 -8.25 -12.55
C TRP A 4 -17.07 -7.50 -13.50
N VAL A 5 -15.76 -7.50 -13.21
CA VAL A 5 -14.75 -6.94 -14.11
C VAL A 5 -14.74 -7.69 -15.46
N GLY A 6 -14.87 -9.02 -15.44
CA GLY A 6 -14.97 -9.83 -16.67
C GLY A 6 -16.19 -9.47 -17.53
N ILE A 7 -17.36 -9.32 -16.91
CA ILE A 7 -18.57 -8.86 -17.61
C ILE A 7 -18.36 -7.47 -18.22
N LEU A 8 -17.82 -6.51 -17.45
CA LEU A 8 -17.56 -5.16 -17.93
C LEU A 8 -16.53 -5.15 -19.07
N MET A 9 -15.48 -5.98 -19.01
CA MET A 9 -14.52 -6.11 -20.11
C MET A 9 -15.16 -6.60 -21.40
N ALA A 10 -16.09 -7.57 -21.33
CA ALA A 10 -16.82 -8.05 -22.50
C ALA A 10 -17.67 -6.92 -23.13
N ILE A 11 -18.40 -6.16 -22.29
CA ILE A 11 -19.21 -5.02 -22.74
C ILE A 11 -18.31 -3.92 -23.34
N CYS A 12 -17.23 -3.52 -22.67
CA CYS A 12 -16.30 -2.52 -23.18
C CYS A 12 -15.68 -2.94 -24.52
N SER A 13 -15.33 -4.22 -24.67
CA SER A 13 -14.77 -4.75 -25.93
C SER A 13 -15.76 -4.65 -27.08
N PHE A 14 -17.04 -4.96 -26.84
CA PHE A 14 -18.09 -4.83 -27.86
C PHE A 14 -18.36 -3.37 -28.23
N MET A 15 -18.29 -2.46 -27.27
CA MET A 15 -18.52 -1.03 -27.48
C MET A 15 -17.28 -0.26 -27.97
N GLY A 16 -16.12 -0.92 -28.11
CA GLY A 16 -14.85 -0.27 -28.48
C GLY A 16 -14.27 0.66 -27.41
N LEU A 17 -14.68 0.50 -26.15
CA LEU A 17 -14.21 1.29 -25.00
C LEU A 17 -12.95 0.65 -24.39
N PRO A 18 -12.05 1.46 -23.79
CA PRO A 18 -10.86 0.94 -23.12
C PRO A 18 -11.24 0.03 -21.92
N TRP A 19 -10.43 -0.99 -21.68
CA TRP A 19 -10.62 -1.88 -20.53
C TRP A 19 -10.28 -1.18 -19.21
N TYR A 20 -11.08 -1.48 -18.18
CA TYR A 20 -10.91 -0.92 -16.86
C TYR A 20 -10.19 -1.91 -15.93
N VAL A 21 -9.26 -1.40 -15.12
CA VAL A 21 -8.53 -2.16 -14.09
C VAL A 21 -8.61 -1.40 -12.78
N ALA A 22 -8.61 -2.11 -11.65
CA ALA A 22 -8.60 -1.50 -10.32
C ALA A 22 -7.37 -0.61 -10.12
N ALA A 23 -7.58 0.63 -9.68
CA ALA A 23 -6.54 1.63 -9.47
C ALA A 23 -6.09 1.66 -8.01
N THR A 24 -4.93 1.08 -7.71
CA THR A 24 -4.42 0.89 -6.33
C THR A 24 -4.26 2.19 -5.55
N VAL A 25 -3.56 3.18 -6.11
CA VAL A 25 -3.29 4.47 -5.42
C VAL A 25 -4.58 5.24 -5.13
N ILE A 26 -5.50 5.29 -6.10
CA ILE A 26 -6.79 5.97 -5.95
C ILE A 26 -7.67 5.24 -4.94
N SER A 27 -7.68 3.90 -4.94
CA SER A 27 -8.42 3.11 -3.96
C SER A 27 -7.91 3.32 -2.54
N ILE A 28 -6.59 3.39 -2.33
CA ILE A 28 -6.00 3.68 -1.02
C ILE A 28 -6.37 5.09 -0.59
N ALA A 29 -6.21 6.10 -1.44
CA ALA A 29 -6.59 7.48 -1.12
C ALA A 29 -8.08 7.61 -0.77
N HIS A 30 -8.96 6.88 -1.45
CA HIS A 30 -10.38 6.84 -1.12
C HIS A 30 -10.64 6.18 0.24
N ILE A 31 -9.96 5.08 0.57
CA ILE A 31 -10.04 4.43 1.89
C ILE A 31 -9.54 5.36 2.98
N ASP A 32 -8.42 6.06 2.76
CA ASP A 32 -7.85 7.01 3.70
C ASP A 32 -8.80 8.20 3.96
N SER A 33 -9.54 8.66 2.94
CA SER A 33 -10.56 9.70 3.12
C SER A 33 -11.76 9.26 3.99
N LEU A 34 -11.94 7.95 4.16
CA LEU A 34 -13.00 7.33 4.96
C LEU A 34 -12.48 6.77 6.30
N LYS A 35 -11.19 6.98 6.59
CA LYS A 35 -10.54 6.55 7.83
C LYS A 35 -11.03 7.39 9.00
N MET A 36 -11.34 6.72 10.11
CA MET A 36 -11.68 7.36 11.38
C MET A 36 -10.52 7.22 12.35
N GLU A 37 -10.14 8.35 12.92
CA GLU A 37 -9.10 8.49 13.94
C GLU A 37 -9.72 9.07 15.22
N THR A 38 -9.18 8.73 16.39
CA THR A 38 -9.69 9.22 17.68
C THR A 38 -9.56 10.73 17.81
N GLU A 39 -10.66 11.41 18.17
CA GLU A 39 -10.68 12.86 18.39
C GLU A 39 -9.99 13.29 19.70
N THR A 40 -9.86 12.38 20.67
CA THR A 40 -9.36 12.67 22.02
C THR A 40 -8.09 11.88 22.34
N SER A 41 -7.00 12.22 21.66
CA SER A 41 -5.67 11.81 22.11
C SER A 41 -5.16 12.82 23.14
N ALA A 42 -4.62 12.35 24.27
CA ALA A 42 -3.88 13.22 25.17
C ALA A 42 -2.74 13.91 24.39
N PRO A 43 -2.38 15.18 24.68
CA PRO A 43 -1.35 15.89 23.93
C PRO A 43 -0.04 15.06 23.92
N GLY A 44 0.37 14.61 22.73
CA GLY A 44 1.55 13.76 22.52
C GLY A 44 1.25 12.29 22.17
N GLU A 45 0.01 11.83 22.28
CA GLU A 45 -0.40 10.49 21.83
C GLU A 45 -0.81 10.52 20.35
N GLN A 46 -0.30 9.57 19.56
CA GLN A 46 -0.69 9.45 18.15
C GLN A 46 -2.19 9.09 18.06
N PRO A 47 -2.95 9.66 17.10
CA PRO A 47 -4.34 9.32 16.92
C PRO A 47 -4.50 7.80 16.70
N GLN A 48 -5.35 7.18 17.50
CA GLN A 48 -5.61 5.75 17.36
C GLN A 48 -6.59 5.53 16.21
N PHE A 49 -6.28 4.55 15.36
CA PHE A 49 -7.14 4.16 14.25
C PHE A 49 -8.38 3.42 14.79
N LEU A 50 -9.55 4.00 14.60
CA LEU A 50 -10.83 3.42 15.04
C LEU A 50 -11.41 2.46 13.99
N GLY A 51 -11.19 2.75 12.70
CA GLY A 51 -11.69 1.94 11.60
C GLY A 51 -11.86 2.73 10.31
N VAL A 52 -12.38 2.08 9.28
CA VAL A 52 -12.74 2.72 8.00
C VAL A 52 -14.25 2.64 7.84
N ARG A 53 -14.87 3.73 7.40
CA ARG A 53 -16.30 3.74 7.07
C ARG A 53 -16.54 3.03 5.74
N GLU A 54 -17.06 1.82 5.80
CA GLU A 54 -17.54 1.14 4.59
C GLU A 54 -18.79 1.82 4.06
N GLN A 55 -18.75 2.19 2.79
CA GLN A 55 -19.84 2.89 2.14
C GLN A 55 -19.83 2.52 0.66
N ARG A 56 -21.00 2.58 0.02
CA ARG A 56 -21.15 2.29 -1.42
C ARG A 56 -21.48 3.53 -2.25
N VAL A 57 -21.88 4.62 -1.59
CA VAL A 57 -22.50 5.78 -2.22
C VAL A 57 -21.46 6.75 -2.80
N THR A 58 -20.30 6.97 -2.16
CA THR A 58 -19.28 7.91 -2.70
C THR A 58 -18.69 7.37 -3.97
N GLY A 59 -18.39 6.06 -4.04
CA GLY A 59 -17.92 5.44 -5.27
C GLY A 59 -18.89 5.68 -6.42
N ILE A 60 -20.19 5.40 -6.21
CA ILE A 60 -21.23 5.63 -7.21
C ILE A 60 -21.32 7.12 -7.59
N ILE A 61 -21.33 8.02 -6.61
CA ILE A 61 -21.39 9.47 -6.85
C ILE A 61 -20.19 9.95 -7.68
N VAL A 62 -18.97 9.47 -7.39
CA VAL A 62 -17.77 9.83 -8.15
C VAL A 62 -17.90 9.40 -9.63
N PHE A 63 -18.40 8.19 -9.89
CA PHE A 63 -18.62 7.73 -11.27
C PHE A 63 -19.73 8.52 -11.98
N VAL A 64 -20.82 8.85 -11.29
CA VAL A 64 -21.91 9.68 -11.83
C VAL A 64 -21.40 11.09 -12.14
N LEU A 65 -20.68 11.72 -11.21
CA LEU A 65 -20.07 13.05 -11.42
C LEU A 65 -19.05 13.03 -12.56
N THR A 66 -18.29 11.94 -12.73
CA THR A 66 -17.38 11.77 -13.87
C THR A 66 -18.16 11.74 -15.19
N GLY A 67 -19.31 11.06 -15.26
CA GLY A 67 -20.17 11.08 -16.43
C GLY A 67 -20.77 12.47 -16.73
N ILE A 68 -21.21 13.19 -15.68
CA ILE A 68 -21.79 14.53 -15.81
C ILE A 68 -20.72 15.59 -16.12
N SER A 69 -19.44 15.31 -15.83
CA SER A 69 -18.32 16.26 -16.01
C SER A 69 -18.20 16.82 -17.43
N VAL A 70 -18.67 16.10 -18.45
CA VAL A 70 -18.71 16.56 -19.85
C VAL A 70 -19.51 17.87 -19.98
N PHE A 71 -20.62 17.99 -19.26
CA PHE A 71 -21.43 19.22 -19.25
C PHE A 71 -20.79 20.35 -18.44
N LEU A 72 -19.96 20.01 -17.44
CA LEU A 72 -19.23 20.99 -16.64
C LEU A 72 -17.88 21.38 -17.27
N ALA A 73 -17.53 20.87 -18.46
CA ALA A 73 -16.28 21.17 -19.15
C ALA A 73 -15.95 22.69 -19.26
N PRO A 74 -16.91 23.61 -19.51
CA PRO A 74 -16.62 25.05 -19.53
C PRO A 74 -16.08 25.59 -18.20
N ILE A 75 -16.52 25.01 -17.09
CA ILE A 75 -16.10 25.38 -15.73
C ILE A 75 -14.78 24.67 -15.39
N LEU A 76 -14.67 23.38 -15.68
CA LEU A 76 -13.47 22.58 -15.37
C LEU A 76 -12.21 23.10 -16.10
N LYS A 77 -12.37 23.76 -17.27
CA LYS A 77 -11.25 24.36 -18.01
C LYS A 77 -10.49 25.44 -17.21
N TYR A 78 -11.13 26.08 -16.24
CA TYR A 78 -10.47 27.08 -15.39
C TYR A 78 -9.51 26.47 -14.37
N ILE A 79 -9.56 25.15 -14.16
CA ILE A 79 -8.66 24.46 -13.22
C ILE A 79 -7.31 24.24 -13.92
N PRO A 80 -6.22 24.87 -13.44
CA PRO A 80 -4.93 24.75 -14.07
C PRO A 80 -4.32 23.36 -13.82
N MET A 81 -3.74 22.75 -14.85
CA MET A 81 -3.09 21.43 -14.76
C MET A 81 -2.03 21.30 -13.64
N PRO A 82 -1.22 22.34 -13.33
CA PRO A 82 -0.30 22.30 -12.18
C PRO A 82 -0.96 21.94 -10.84
N VAL A 83 -2.21 22.37 -10.60
CA VAL A 83 -2.94 22.05 -9.36
C VAL A 83 -3.24 20.55 -9.30
N LEU A 84 -3.64 19.95 -10.43
CA LEU A 84 -3.90 18.51 -10.50
C LEU A 84 -2.63 17.70 -10.25
N TYR A 85 -1.48 18.12 -10.80
CA TYR A 85 -0.19 17.47 -10.51
C TYR A 85 0.17 17.54 -9.03
N GLY A 86 -0.13 18.66 -8.35
CA GLY A 86 0.02 18.79 -6.90
C GLY A 86 -0.82 17.78 -6.12
N VAL A 87 -2.09 17.61 -6.50
CA VAL A 87 -2.98 16.61 -5.88
C VAL A 87 -2.50 15.18 -6.16
N PHE A 88 -2.06 14.87 -7.38
CA PHE A 88 -1.50 13.56 -7.71
C PHE A 88 -0.22 13.26 -6.91
N LEU A 89 0.66 14.25 -6.75
CA LEU A 89 1.86 14.11 -5.92
C LEU A 89 1.49 13.85 -4.46
N TYR A 90 0.52 14.61 -3.91
CA TYR A 90 0.02 14.40 -2.56
C TYR A 90 -0.54 12.98 -2.37
N MET A 91 -1.42 12.51 -3.28
CA MET A 91 -1.96 11.15 -3.22
C MET A 91 -0.85 10.09 -3.33
N GLY A 92 0.15 10.32 -4.19
CA GLY A 92 1.31 9.44 -4.30
C GLY A 92 2.07 9.33 -2.98
N VAL A 93 2.44 10.46 -2.38
CA VAL A 93 3.19 10.49 -1.11
C VAL A 93 2.35 9.94 0.05
N ALA A 94 1.07 10.31 0.14
CA ALA A 94 0.15 9.80 1.15
C ALA A 94 0.00 8.28 1.07
N SER A 95 -0.10 7.71 -0.13
CA SER A 95 -0.22 6.26 -0.33
C SER A 95 1.02 5.46 0.09
N LEU A 96 2.17 6.11 0.25
CA LEU A 96 3.38 5.48 0.79
C LEU A 96 3.34 5.36 2.33
N ASN A 97 2.52 6.17 3.01
CA ASN A 97 2.36 6.06 4.44
C ASN A 97 1.58 4.79 4.79
N GLY A 98 2.05 4.04 5.79
CA GLY A 98 1.49 2.74 6.16
C GLY A 98 2.08 1.55 5.41
N ILE A 99 2.93 1.78 4.40
CA ILE A 99 3.70 0.69 3.77
C ILE A 99 4.93 0.37 4.63
N GLN A 100 4.96 -0.82 5.24
CA GLN A 100 6.07 -1.26 6.09
C GLN A 100 7.43 -1.26 5.36
N PHE A 101 7.46 -1.49 4.04
CA PHE A 101 8.68 -1.32 3.24
C PHE A 101 9.21 0.12 3.27
N TRP A 102 8.33 1.12 3.14
CA TRP A 102 8.72 2.53 3.15
C TRP A 102 9.26 2.96 4.51
N ASP A 103 8.64 2.51 5.60
CA ASP A 103 9.12 2.79 6.96
C ASP A 103 10.51 2.20 7.22
N ARG A 104 10.76 0.99 6.71
CA ARG A 104 12.08 0.37 6.79
C ARG A 104 13.11 1.04 5.86
N CYS A 105 12.69 1.63 4.75
CA CYS A 105 13.57 2.47 3.93
C CYS A 105 13.99 3.74 4.69
N LYS A 106 13.04 4.42 5.36
CA LYS A 106 13.35 5.58 6.22
C LYS A 106 14.32 5.22 7.35
N LEU A 107 14.19 4.02 7.92
CA LEU A 107 15.07 3.51 8.96
C LEU A 107 16.55 3.47 8.53
N PHE A 108 16.83 3.28 7.24
CA PHE A 108 18.20 3.31 6.71
C PHE A 108 18.86 4.69 6.84
N PHE A 109 18.07 5.75 6.80
CA PHE A 109 18.52 7.14 6.94
C PHE A 109 18.44 7.66 8.38
N MET A 110 17.96 6.86 9.33
CA MET A 110 17.82 7.26 10.73
C MET A 110 18.95 6.66 11.59
N PRO A 111 19.63 7.46 12.44
CA PRO A 111 20.59 6.93 13.40
C PRO A 111 19.88 6.08 14.45
N ALA A 112 20.54 5.03 14.94
CA ALA A 112 19.97 4.06 15.88
C ALA A 112 19.35 4.67 17.15
N LYS A 113 19.80 5.86 17.57
CA LYS A 113 19.31 6.57 18.76
C LYS A 113 17.94 7.23 18.58
N HIS A 114 17.53 7.56 17.35
CA HIS A 114 16.28 8.27 17.06
C HIS A 114 15.26 7.36 16.38
N GLN A 115 15.43 6.05 16.48
CA GLN A 115 14.52 5.11 15.85
C GLN A 115 13.17 5.10 16.57
N PRO A 116 12.05 5.20 15.84
CA PRO A 116 10.73 5.06 16.42
C PRO A 116 10.50 3.64 16.95
N ASP A 117 9.59 3.48 17.90
CA ASP A 117 9.30 2.21 18.56
C ASP A 117 8.43 1.29 17.67
N TYR A 118 9.04 0.76 16.61
CA TYR A 118 8.38 -0.25 15.77
C TYR A 118 8.43 -1.63 16.43
N VAL A 119 7.29 -2.35 16.43
CA VAL A 119 7.16 -3.70 17.04
C VAL A 119 8.19 -4.70 16.50
N PHE A 120 8.58 -4.59 15.23
CA PHE A 120 9.56 -5.48 14.60
C PHE A 120 11.01 -5.19 15.03
N LEU A 121 11.34 -3.95 15.43
CA LEU A 121 12.68 -3.59 15.91
C LEU A 121 13.01 -4.24 17.26
N ARG A 122 11.99 -4.55 18.06
CA ARG A 122 12.15 -5.22 19.36
C ARG A 122 12.55 -6.69 19.25
N HIS A 123 12.21 -7.33 18.13
CA HIS A 123 12.33 -8.79 17.99
C HIS A 123 13.44 -9.22 17.02
N VAL A 124 13.88 -8.33 16.12
CA VAL A 124 14.86 -8.67 15.07
C VAL A 124 16.00 -7.66 15.05
N PRO A 125 17.27 -8.11 15.00
CA PRO A 125 18.40 -7.19 14.96
C PRO A 125 18.41 -6.32 13.71
N LEU A 126 18.76 -5.04 13.86
CA LEU A 126 18.81 -4.02 12.80
C LEU A 126 19.56 -4.46 11.53
N ARG A 127 20.69 -5.16 11.68
CA ARG A 127 21.49 -5.63 10.54
C ARG A 127 20.70 -6.54 9.60
N ARG A 128 19.85 -7.41 10.15
CA ARG A 128 19.01 -8.31 9.36
C ARG A 128 17.88 -7.55 8.65
N ILE A 129 17.31 -6.55 9.33
CA ILE A 129 16.30 -5.67 8.73
C ILE A 129 16.90 -4.91 7.53
N HIS A 130 18.08 -4.32 7.69
CA HIS A 130 18.75 -3.60 6.61
C HIS A 130 19.12 -4.51 5.43
N LEU A 131 19.59 -5.73 5.70
CA LEU A 131 19.86 -6.72 4.65
C LEU A 131 18.58 -7.07 3.87
N PHE A 132 17.47 -7.31 4.58
CA PHE A 132 16.19 -7.61 3.96
C PHE A 132 15.68 -6.45 3.10
N THR A 133 15.76 -5.21 3.62
CA THR A 133 15.34 -4.02 2.87
C THR A 133 16.19 -3.78 1.65
N LEU A 134 17.49 -4.07 1.71
CA LEU A 134 18.39 -3.94 0.56
C LEU A 134 17.97 -4.91 -0.54
N VAL A 135 17.66 -6.17 -0.21
CA VAL A 135 17.13 -7.13 -1.18
C VAL A 135 15.82 -6.61 -1.81
N GLN A 136 14.91 -6.05 -1.01
CA GLN A 136 13.66 -5.47 -1.52
C GLN A 136 13.90 -4.26 -2.44
N ILE A 137 14.85 -3.38 -2.11
CA ILE A 137 15.23 -2.25 -2.96
C ILE A 137 15.80 -2.74 -4.28
N VAL A 138 16.65 -3.78 -4.27
CA VAL A 138 17.19 -4.39 -5.50
C VAL A 138 16.07 -5.01 -6.34
N CYS A 139 15.12 -5.70 -5.71
CA CYS A 139 13.95 -6.25 -6.41
C CYS A 139 13.11 -5.14 -7.06
N LEU A 140 12.87 -4.05 -6.33
CA LEU A 140 12.13 -2.90 -6.84
C LEU A 140 12.88 -2.23 -8.01
N ALA A 141 14.20 -2.09 -7.93
CA ALA A 141 15.02 -1.52 -8.99
C ALA A 141 14.97 -2.40 -10.26
N ILE A 142 15.05 -3.73 -10.11
CA ILE A 142 14.90 -4.67 -11.24
C ILE A 142 13.52 -4.51 -11.88
N LEU A 143 12.45 -4.50 -11.07
CA LEU A 143 11.09 -4.29 -11.57
C LEU A 143 10.92 -2.94 -12.26
N TRP A 144 11.55 -1.88 -11.75
CA TRP A 144 11.53 -0.55 -12.36
C TRP A 144 12.19 -0.55 -13.73
N ILE A 145 13.39 -1.12 -13.84
CA ILE A 145 14.11 -1.25 -15.12
C ILE A 145 13.26 -2.04 -16.12
N LEU A 146 12.74 -3.20 -15.72
CA LEU A 146 11.91 -4.03 -16.60
C LEU A 146 10.62 -3.29 -17.01
N LYS A 147 10.00 -2.53 -16.10
CA LYS A 147 8.81 -1.73 -16.37
C LYS A 147 9.06 -0.59 -17.36
N SER A 148 10.27 -0.05 -17.40
CA SER A 148 10.71 0.96 -18.38
C SER A 148 10.97 0.38 -19.77
N THR A 149 11.07 -0.94 -19.91
CA THR A 149 11.22 -1.61 -21.20
C THR A 149 9.89 -2.11 -21.77
N VAL A 150 9.91 -2.56 -23.03
CA VAL A 150 8.75 -3.22 -23.69
C VAL A 150 8.30 -4.48 -22.95
N ALA A 151 9.13 -5.06 -22.08
CA ALA A 151 8.79 -6.21 -21.25
C ALA A 151 7.70 -5.92 -20.19
N ALA A 152 7.24 -4.67 -20.05
CA ALA A 152 6.14 -4.30 -19.16
C ALA A 152 4.85 -5.11 -19.38
N ILE A 153 4.62 -5.69 -20.57
CA ILE A 153 3.46 -6.56 -20.85
C ILE A 153 3.51 -7.84 -20.00
N ILE A 154 4.71 -8.33 -19.66
CA ILE A 154 4.96 -9.56 -18.88
C ILE A 154 4.87 -9.29 -17.36
N PHE A 155 4.43 -8.10 -16.96
CA PHE A 155 4.36 -7.67 -15.56
C PHE A 155 3.71 -8.67 -14.57
N PRO A 156 2.61 -9.37 -14.90
CA PRO A 156 2.06 -10.39 -14.01
C PRO A 156 3.04 -11.52 -13.69
N VAL A 157 3.83 -11.97 -14.68
CA VAL A 157 4.85 -13.02 -14.49
C VAL A 157 6.01 -12.48 -13.64
N MET A 158 6.36 -11.20 -13.79
CA MET A 158 7.40 -10.57 -12.98
C MET A 158 7.01 -10.53 -11.49
N ILE A 159 5.73 -10.28 -11.17
CA ILE A 159 5.24 -10.35 -9.79
C ILE A 159 5.33 -11.79 -9.26
N LEU A 160 4.97 -12.79 -10.07
CA LEU A 160 5.11 -14.19 -9.67
C LEU A 160 6.58 -14.55 -9.39
N ALA A 161 7.53 -14.00 -10.14
CA ALA A 161 8.95 -14.18 -9.87
C ALA A 161 9.38 -13.64 -8.48
N LEU A 162 8.75 -12.58 -7.97
CA LEU A 162 9.01 -12.11 -6.60
C LEU A 162 8.63 -13.14 -5.53
N ILE A 163 7.65 -14.01 -5.80
CA ILE A 163 7.29 -15.11 -4.90
C ILE A 163 8.45 -16.12 -4.82
N LEU A 164 9.15 -16.36 -5.94
CA LEU A 164 10.35 -17.20 -5.95
C LEU A 164 11.50 -16.55 -5.17
N VAL A 165 11.74 -15.25 -5.36
CA VAL A 165 12.72 -14.50 -4.56
C VAL A 165 12.38 -14.57 -3.08
N ARG A 166 11.09 -14.49 -2.74
CA ARG A 166 10.62 -14.62 -1.36
C ARG A 166 10.94 -15.99 -0.76
N ARG A 167 10.79 -17.06 -1.55
CA ARG A 167 11.14 -18.42 -1.14
C ARG A 167 12.65 -18.62 -1.01
N LEU A 168 13.46 -17.93 -1.82
CA LEU A 168 14.92 -17.95 -1.68
C LEU A 168 15.38 -17.26 -0.39
N LEU A 169 14.65 -16.26 0.09
CA LEU A 169 14.97 -15.59 1.36
C LEU A 169 14.83 -16.51 2.58
N ASP A 170 14.06 -17.60 2.50
CA ASP A 170 13.95 -18.59 3.58
C ASP A 170 15.26 -19.37 3.82
N PHE A 171 16.19 -19.38 2.85
CA PHE A 171 17.53 -19.97 3.04
C PHE A 171 18.50 -19.05 3.80
N VAL A 172 18.27 -17.73 3.76
CA VAL A 172 19.17 -16.72 4.34
C VAL A 172 18.66 -16.24 5.72
N PHE A 173 17.34 -16.20 5.91
CA PHE A 173 16.71 -15.70 7.12
C PHE A 173 16.02 -16.81 7.92
N SER A 174 16.04 -16.69 9.25
CA SER A 174 15.27 -17.56 10.12
C SER A 174 13.77 -17.26 9.97
N GLN A 175 12.93 -18.28 10.09
CA GLN A 175 11.46 -18.14 10.06
C GLN A 175 10.95 -17.18 11.14
N HIS A 176 11.64 -17.10 12.29
CA HIS A 176 11.32 -16.12 13.33
C HIS A 176 11.49 -14.67 12.84
N ASP A 177 12.62 -14.37 12.19
CA ASP A 177 12.91 -13.00 11.69
C ASP A 177 11.91 -12.59 10.61
N LEU A 178 11.59 -13.52 9.71
CA LEU A 178 10.64 -13.30 8.63
C LEU A 178 9.20 -13.12 9.15
N ALA A 179 8.79 -13.81 10.22
CA ALA A 179 7.45 -13.63 10.79
C ALA A 179 7.19 -12.21 11.31
N TRP A 180 8.23 -11.54 11.81
CA TRP A 180 8.16 -10.15 12.29
C TRP A 180 8.33 -9.12 11.18
N ILE A 181 9.17 -9.41 10.18
CA ILE A 181 9.50 -8.46 9.09
C ILE A 181 8.52 -8.53 7.90
N ASP A 182 7.85 -9.68 7.71
CA ASP A 182 7.01 -9.97 6.54
C ASP A 182 5.55 -10.34 6.90
N ASN A 183 5.18 -10.24 8.18
CA ASN A 183 3.81 -10.51 8.67
C ASN A 183 3.25 -11.88 8.23
N ILE A 184 4.05 -12.94 8.28
CA ILE A 184 3.60 -14.33 8.02
C ILE A 184 2.44 -14.75 8.94
N ILE A 185 2.28 -14.09 10.09
CA ILE A 185 1.27 -14.41 11.11
C ILE A 185 0.30 -13.23 11.22
N PRO A 186 -1.04 -13.44 11.07
CA PRO A 186 -2.02 -12.39 11.19
C PRO A 186 -1.95 -11.70 12.57
N GLU A 187 -2.13 -10.39 12.60
CA GLU A 187 -1.98 -9.54 13.80
C GLU A 187 -2.87 -9.99 14.98
N LYS A 188 -4.00 -10.63 14.68
CA LYS A 188 -4.90 -11.27 15.67
C LYS A 188 -4.25 -12.44 16.41
N GLU A 189 -3.38 -13.20 15.77
CA GLU A 189 -2.65 -14.31 16.39
C GLU A 189 -1.48 -13.80 17.23
N LYS A 190 -0.79 -12.73 16.78
CA LYS A 190 0.24 -12.03 17.56
C LYS A 190 -0.31 -11.51 18.91
N LYS A 191 -1.46 -10.81 18.89
CA LYS A 191 -2.14 -10.36 20.12
C LYS A 191 -2.50 -11.52 21.07
N LYS A 192 -3.00 -12.64 20.53
CA LYS A 192 -3.35 -13.83 21.32
C LYS A 192 -2.13 -14.48 21.97
N GLU A 193 -0.99 -14.52 21.28
CA GLU A 193 0.26 -15.04 21.84
C GLU A 193 0.85 -14.12 22.91
N ASP A 194 0.81 -12.81 22.69
CA ASP A 194 1.30 -11.83 23.66
C ASP A 194 0.46 -11.82 24.94
N ASP A 195 -0.87 -11.91 24.83
CA ASP A 195 -1.75 -12.06 25.99
C ASP A 195 -1.54 -13.39 26.71
N LYS A 196 -1.27 -14.49 25.98
CA LYS A 196 -0.90 -15.78 26.58
C LYS A 196 0.43 -15.72 27.31
N LYS A 197 1.42 -14.99 26.80
CA LYS A 197 2.73 -14.80 27.45
C LYS A 197 2.62 -13.91 28.69
N LYS A 198 1.79 -12.87 28.65
CA LYS A 198 1.50 -12.02 29.82
C LYS A 198 0.76 -12.76 30.93
N LYS A 199 -0.11 -13.72 30.60
CA LYS A 199 -0.80 -14.57 31.59
C LYS A 199 0.07 -15.67 32.21
N LYS A 200 1.26 -15.92 31.67
CA LYS A 200 2.22 -16.93 32.16
C LYS A 200 3.37 -16.32 32.98
N LYS A 201 3.43 -15.00 33.09
CA LYS A 201 4.31 -14.26 34.02
C LYS A 201 3.47 -13.76 35.18
#